data_AF-A0A3M1L8A2-F1
#
_entry.id   AF-A0A3M1L8A2-F1
#
_cell.length_a   1.000
_cell.length_b   1.000
_cell.length_c   1.000
_cell.angle_alpha   90.00
_cell.angle_beta   90.00
_cell.angle_gamma   90.00
#
_symmetry.space_group_name_H-M   'P 1'
#
loop_
_entity.id
_entity.type
_entity.pdbx_description
1 polymer ?
#
loop_
_entity_poly.entity_id
_entity_poly.type
_entity_poly.pdbx_seq_one_letter_code
_entity_poly.pdbx_strand_id
1 'polypeptide(L)'
;MKTDIFFRADGHNRMGVGHVMRSLALSRMLMRDFNCLVAIRNPNPALRTLARGLCHRLIELPETEDDLAEAALLAKHFLSGKEIVVLDGYHFGAEYQALMRRRGGPVVCIDDLHREPFVADLIINHAGGIRPEDYDAQPYTRFCLGPDYALLHKAYLEAARSRIRPNGHRVAFVCMGGADPHNDTLKVLHRLEASGFVRQCYVVLGPAYRHHEALRAYLQESSLSVMLLENLPPEHMVGYMRLCPLAVLPPSTVALEYCCVGGALYLHQTADNQNDLRRYLLGEGLAFDLAEFPVVQPERVNAVMTRQAEVFDGHSDVRLLRAFIHLENEMHCRLRPATIDDMMSFFRWANDPETRRQSFNSKPITLAEHKHWFSRKLFDPASYLYVLEFKGQPVGQIRFDLKERAVLSYSVAPEFRGRGFGTLLIERGLARLRQDVGEPLEVVGYVKAENAASNRAFRKLGFEPLPGAAPRQAVAYRLAVRR
;
A
#
# COMPACT_ATOMS: atom_id res chain seq x y z
N MET A 1 11.46 -18.32 -5.48
CA MET A 1 12.30 -17.10 -5.53
C MET A 1 11.39 -15.89 -5.39
N LYS A 2 11.69 -14.97 -4.47
CA LYS A 2 10.96 -13.70 -4.31
C LYS A 2 11.16 -12.83 -5.55
N THR A 3 10.18 -11.99 -5.87
CA THR A 3 10.34 -10.96 -6.90
C THR A 3 11.16 -9.79 -6.33
N ASP A 4 12.01 -9.23 -7.17
CA ASP A 4 12.83 -8.08 -6.83
C ASP A 4 12.02 -6.79 -7.04
N ILE A 5 12.15 -5.85 -6.11
CA ILE A 5 11.61 -4.50 -6.21
C ILE A 5 12.79 -3.53 -6.22
N PHE A 6 12.90 -2.76 -7.29
CA PHE A 6 13.93 -1.73 -7.46
C PHE A 6 13.34 -0.36 -7.13
N PHE A 7 13.70 0.18 -5.97
CA PHE A 7 13.33 1.53 -5.55
C PHE A 7 14.38 2.53 -6.03
N ARG A 8 13.91 3.66 -6.55
CA ARG A 8 14.74 4.81 -6.91
C ARG A 8 14.12 6.07 -6.30
N ALA A 9 14.86 6.68 -5.37
CA ALA A 9 14.44 7.88 -4.66
C ALA A 9 15.67 8.70 -4.26
N ASP A 10 15.52 10.03 -4.19
CA ASP A 10 16.58 10.92 -3.73
C ASP A 10 16.15 11.78 -2.56
N GLY A 11 17.14 12.12 -1.74
CA GLY A 11 16.98 13.05 -0.63
C GLY A 11 18.32 13.67 -0.32
N HIS A 12 18.37 15.01 -0.29
CA HIS A 12 19.57 15.74 0.10
C HIS A 12 19.21 16.91 1.03
N ASN A 13 20.22 17.46 1.69
CA ASN A 13 20.07 18.47 2.76
C ASN A 13 19.32 19.76 2.36
N ARG A 14 19.07 19.99 1.07
CA ARG A 14 18.31 21.15 0.55
C ARG A 14 16.89 20.80 0.10
N MET A 15 16.66 19.65 -0.54
CA MET A 15 15.32 19.19 -0.97
C MET A 15 14.54 18.43 0.12
N GLY A 16 15.21 18.06 1.23
CA GLY A 16 14.64 17.22 2.27
C GLY A 16 14.81 15.73 1.97
N VAL A 17 14.58 14.90 2.99
CA VAL A 17 14.74 13.43 2.90
C VAL A 17 13.40 12.69 2.75
N GLY A 18 12.31 13.41 2.48
CA GLY A 18 10.94 12.89 2.50
C GLY A 18 10.72 11.71 1.54
N HIS A 19 11.13 11.83 0.28
CA HIS A 19 11.04 10.77 -0.73
C HIS A 19 11.77 9.49 -0.28
N VAL A 20 13.01 9.63 0.18
CA VAL A 20 13.77 8.47 0.67
C VAL A 20 13.09 7.83 1.88
N MET A 21 12.60 8.63 2.84
CA MET A 21 11.94 8.08 4.03
C MET A 21 10.67 7.31 3.70
N ARG A 22 9.83 7.80 2.77
CA ARG A 22 8.61 7.11 2.33
C ARG A 22 8.92 5.85 1.52
N SER A 23 9.91 5.93 0.63
CA SER A 23 10.41 4.78 -0.12
C SER A 23 10.99 3.69 0.79
N LEU A 24 11.74 4.06 1.84
CA LEU A 24 12.24 3.12 2.84
C LEU A 24 11.11 2.55 3.71
N ALA A 25 10.08 3.34 4.04
CA ALA A 25 8.90 2.84 4.72
C ALA A 25 8.18 1.78 3.86
N LEU A 26 7.99 2.04 2.56
CA LEU A 26 7.41 1.07 1.63
C LEU A 26 8.27 -0.20 1.50
N SER A 27 9.59 -0.04 1.32
CA SER A 27 10.53 -1.16 1.32
C SER A 27 10.38 -2.01 2.59
N ARG A 28 10.27 -1.38 3.76
CA ARG A 28 10.08 -2.08 5.04
C ARG A 28 8.77 -2.85 5.12
N MET A 29 7.69 -2.32 4.53
CA MET A 29 6.38 -2.99 4.44
C MET A 29 6.44 -4.24 3.53
N LEU A 30 7.30 -4.23 2.51
CA LEU A 30 7.32 -5.26 1.46
C LEU A 30 8.46 -6.28 1.61
N MET A 31 9.54 -5.97 2.32
CA MET A 31 10.77 -6.77 2.37
C MET A 31 10.60 -8.20 2.91
N ARG A 32 9.51 -8.48 3.66
CA ARG A 32 9.22 -9.86 4.08
C ARG A 32 8.83 -10.75 2.89
N ASP A 33 8.16 -10.19 1.90
CA ASP A 33 7.55 -10.91 0.78
C ASP A 33 8.33 -10.70 -0.54
N PHE A 34 9.09 -9.61 -0.65
CA PHE A 34 9.89 -9.23 -1.82
C PHE A 34 11.37 -8.99 -1.48
N ASN A 35 12.24 -9.05 -2.48
CA ASN A 35 13.63 -8.61 -2.35
C ASN A 35 13.71 -7.12 -2.71
N CYS A 36 13.93 -6.25 -1.74
CA CYS A 36 13.95 -4.80 -1.96
C CYS A 36 15.38 -4.31 -2.19
N LEU A 37 15.64 -3.75 -3.38
CA LEU A 37 16.87 -3.05 -3.75
C LEU A 37 16.56 -1.57 -3.79
N VAL A 38 17.33 -0.75 -3.09
CA VAL A 38 17.09 0.70 -2.97
C VAL A 38 18.27 1.47 -3.53
N ALA A 39 18.03 2.31 -4.54
CA ALA A 39 19.01 3.16 -5.17
C ALA A 39 18.81 4.62 -4.71
N ILE A 40 19.86 5.22 -4.14
CA ILE A 40 19.86 6.59 -3.61
C ILE A 40 21.12 7.30 -4.12
N ARG A 41 20.96 8.54 -4.57
CA ARG A 41 22.07 9.41 -4.95
C ARG A 41 22.82 9.90 -3.72
N ASN A 42 24.13 9.64 -3.70
CA ASN A 42 25.10 10.14 -2.73
C ASN A 42 24.59 10.23 -1.26
N PRO A 43 24.11 9.13 -0.65
CA PRO A 43 23.53 9.17 0.69
C PRO A 43 24.60 9.50 1.73
N ASN A 44 24.27 10.43 2.63
CA ASN A 44 25.12 10.72 3.79
C ASN A 44 25.22 9.49 4.73
N PRO A 45 26.20 9.45 5.67
CA PRO A 45 26.43 8.27 6.51
C PRO A 45 25.21 7.80 7.34
N ALA A 46 24.41 8.74 7.83
CA ALA A 46 23.20 8.44 8.60
C ALA A 46 22.13 7.76 7.72
N LEU A 47 21.86 8.34 6.55
CA LEU A 47 20.91 7.80 5.59
C LEU A 47 21.35 6.43 5.06
N ARG A 48 22.65 6.26 4.79
CA ARG A 48 23.24 4.98 4.40
C ARG A 48 23.00 3.90 5.44
N THR A 49 23.21 4.22 6.71
CA THR A 49 23.01 3.28 7.83
C THR A 49 21.54 2.89 7.93
N LEU A 50 20.64 3.88 7.87
CA LEU A 50 19.20 3.66 7.89
C LEU A 50 18.73 2.77 6.74
N ALA A 51 19.12 3.10 5.51
CA ALA A 51 18.70 2.38 4.31
C ALA A 51 19.14 0.91 4.34
N ARG A 52 20.38 0.62 4.79
CA ARG A 52 20.87 -0.76 4.93
C ARG A 52 20.04 -1.63 5.89
N GLY A 53 19.41 -1.03 6.90
CA GLY A 53 18.50 -1.74 7.80
C GLY A 53 17.09 -1.98 7.23
N LEU A 54 16.74 -1.29 6.14
CA LEU A 54 15.39 -1.24 5.59
C LEU A 54 15.30 -1.74 4.14
N CYS A 55 16.36 -2.36 3.61
CA CYS A 55 16.39 -3.00 2.30
C CYS A 55 17.31 -4.22 2.31
N HIS A 56 17.26 -5.03 1.25
CA HIS A 56 18.18 -6.16 1.08
C HIS A 56 19.50 -5.73 0.44
N ARG A 57 19.46 -4.67 -0.39
CA ARG A 57 20.63 -4.10 -1.05
C ARG A 57 20.46 -2.60 -1.24
N LEU A 58 21.43 -1.83 -0.75
CA LEU A 58 21.58 -0.41 -1.04
C LEU A 58 22.49 -0.25 -2.27
N ILE A 59 22.06 0.58 -3.22
CA ILE A 59 22.81 0.99 -4.40
C ILE A 59 23.07 2.49 -4.26
N GLU A 60 24.34 2.87 -4.17
CA GLU A 60 24.73 4.27 -4.06
C GLU A 60 25.05 4.79 -5.47
N LEU A 61 24.34 5.85 -5.88
CA LEU A 61 24.48 6.45 -7.20
C LEU A 61 25.32 7.72 -7.14
N PRO A 62 26.12 8.01 -8.17
CA PRO A 62 26.82 9.29 -8.30
C PRO A 62 25.84 10.43 -8.59
N GLU A 63 26.28 11.66 -8.35
CA GLU A 63 25.56 12.85 -8.82
C GLU A 63 25.49 12.88 -10.35
N THR A 64 24.34 13.31 -10.89
CA THR A 64 24.12 13.49 -12.32
C THR A 64 23.05 14.56 -12.55
N GLU A 65 23.20 15.32 -13.63
CA GLU A 65 22.20 16.26 -14.15
C GLU A 65 21.41 15.67 -15.33
N ASP A 66 21.84 14.51 -15.84
CA ASP A 66 21.18 13.79 -16.94
C ASP A 66 20.44 12.57 -16.38
N ASP A 67 19.16 12.78 -16.06
CA ASP A 67 18.31 11.74 -15.50
C ASP A 67 17.98 10.63 -16.52
N LEU A 68 17.99 10.92 -17.83
CA LEU A 68 17.71 9.91 -18.86
C LEU A 68 18.91 8.98 -19.08
N ALA A 69 20.13 9.53 -19.08
CA ALA A 69 21.34 8.72 -19.10
C ALA A 69 21.42 7.85 -17.83
N GLU A 70 21.04 8.39 -16.67
CA GLU A 70 20.93 7.62 -15.42
C GLU A 70 19.94 6.45 -15.58
N ALA A 71 18.72 6.73 -16.03
CA ALA A 71 17.68 5.72 -16.24
C ALA A 71 18.17 4.61 -17.18
N ALA A 72 18.86 4.96 -18.28
CA ALA A 72 19.39 4.00 -19.22
C ALA A 72 20.46 3.08 -18.59
N LEU A 73 21.35 3.66 -17.77
CA LEU A 73 22.35 2.90 -17.04
C LEU A 73 21.72 2.00 -15.99
N LEU A 74 20.79 2.51 -15.19
CA LEU A 74 20.10 1.73 -14.17
C LEU A 74 19.33 0.56 -14.79
N ALA A 75 18.54 0.84 -15.83
CA ALA A 75 17.79 -0.15 -16.57
C ALA A 75 18.69 -1.24 -17.17
N LYS A 76 19.88 -0.89 -17.65
CA LYS A 76 20.84 -1.85 -18.20
C LYS A 76 21.47 -2.76 -17.13
N HIS A 77 21.78 -2.22 -15.95
CA HIS A 77 22.56 -2.95 -14.94
C HIS A 77 21.70 -3.67 -13.90
N PHE A 78 20.47 -3.21 -13.65
CA PHE A 78 19.65 -3.70 -12.54
C PHE A 78 18.31 -4.28 -12.96
N LEU A 79 17.87 -4.10 -14.21
CA LEU A 79 16.57 -4.58 -14.67
C LEU A 79 16.72 -5.69 -15.72
N SER A 80 15.91 -6.74 -15.58
CA SER A 80 15.86 -7.91 -16.46
C SER A 80 14.47 -8.22 -17.00
N GLY A 81 13.47 -7.38 -16.65
CA GLY A 81 12.07 -7.56 -17.02
C GLY A 81 11.25 -8.36 -16.00
N LYS A 82 11.82 -8.60 -14.81
CA LYS A 82 11.20 -9.41 -13.74
C LYS A 82 11.05 -8.65 -12.43
N GLU A 83 11.49 -7.40 -12.40
CA GLU A 83 11.49 -6.52 -11.25
C GLU A 83 10.27 -5.59 -11.29
N ILE A 84 9.73 -5.24 -10.12
CA ILE A 84 8.83 -4.09 -10.00
C ILE A 84 9.70 -2.87 -9.74
N VAL A 85 9.51 -1.79 -10.50
CA VAL A 85 10.27 -0.54 -10.33
C VAL A 85 9.42 0.45 -9.53
N VAL A 86 9.99 1.07 -8.51
CA VAL A 86 9.33 2.13 -7.71
C VAL A 86 10.13 3.42 -7.85
N LEU A 87 9.46 4.50 -8.28
CA LEU A 87 10.05 5.83 -8.49
C LEU A 87 9.40 6.83 -7.53
N ASP A 88 10.20 7.57 -6.76
CA ASP A 88 9.72 8.58 -5.80
C ASP A 88 10.57 9.86 -5.90
N GLY A 89 10.05 10.84 -6.65
CA GLY A 89 10.74 12.11 -6.90
C GLY A 89 10.21 12.83 -8.14
N TYR A 90 10.34 14.16 -8.14
CA TYR A 90 9.74 15.02 -9.18
C TYR A 90 10.44 14.99 -10.53
N HIS A 91 11.66 14.47 -10.60
CA HIS A 91 12.46 14.44 -11.84
C HIS A 91 12.18 13.21 -12.71
N PHE A 92 11.40 12.24 -12.22
CA PHE A 92 11.05 11.03 -12.95
C PHE A 92 9.92 11.28 -13.96
N GLY A 93 10.20 12.09 -14.99
CA GLY A 93 9.24 12.39 -16.06
C GLY A 93 8.85 11.17 -16.90
N ALA A 94 7.87 11.36 -17.80
CA ALA A 94 7.27 10.29 -18.61
C ALA A 94 8.30 9.44 -19.39
N GLU A 95 9.36 10.06 -19.92
CA GLU A 95 10.41 9.35 -20.66
C GLU A 95 11.24 8.42 -19.76
N TYR A 96 11.57 8.88 -18.55
CA TYR A 96 12.25 8.08 -17.53
C TYR A 96 11.39 6.87 -17.17
N GLN A 97 10.11 7.10 -16.86
CA GLN A 97 9.15 6.06 -16.51
C GLN A 97 9.01 5.03 -17.64
N ALA A 98 8.85 5.49 -18.88
CA ALA A 98 8.73 4.62 -20.05
C ALA A 98 9.99 3.78 -20.29
N LEU A 99 11.19 4.35 -20.07
CA LEU A 99 12.45 3.61 -20.21
C LEU A 99 12.56 2.50 -19.17
N MET A 100 12.26 2.80 -17.91
CA MET A 100 12.25 1.82 -16.83
C MET A 100 11.22 0.72 -17.09
N ARG A 101 10.02 1.07 -17.56
CA ARG A 101 8.95 0.11 -17.90
C ARG A 101 9.32 -0.82 -19.05
N ARG A 102 10.00 -0.31 -20.10
CA ARG A 102 10.42 -1.12 -21.26
C ARG A 102 11.46 -2.20 -20.90
N ARG A 103 12.29 -1.95 -19.88
CA ARG A 103 13.41 -2.83 -19.50
C ARG A 103 13.13 -3.63 -18.22
N GLY A 104 12.38 -3.06 -17.30
CA GLY A 104 11.89 -3.72 -16.10
C GLY A 104 10.52 -4.37 -16.31
N GLY A 105 9.85 -4.68 -15.20
CA GLY A 105 8.44 -5.03 -15.17
C GLY A 105 7.56 -3.78 -14.93
N PRO A 106 6.51 -3.90 -14.10
CA PRO A 106 5.63 -2.80 -13.76
C PRO A 106 6.36 -1.63 -13.10
N VAL A 107 5.98 -0.42 -13.48
CA VAL A 107 6.44 0.83 -12.84
C VAL A 107 5.41 1.33 -11.86
N VAL A 108 5.86 1.66 -10.66
CA VAL A 108 5.09 2.29 -9.58
C VAL A 108 5.65 3.68 -9.32
N CYS A 109 4.79 4.70 -9.35
CA CYS A 109 5.18 6.07 -9.01
C CYS A 109 4.60 6.46 -7.65
N ILE A 110 5.42 7.03 -6.78
CA ILE A 110 4.99 7.75 -5.58
C ILE A 110 4.96 9.23 -5.93
N ASP A 111 3.81 9.86 -5.78
CA ASP A 111 3.59 11.25 -6.20
C ASP A 111 2.71 12.01 -5.20
N ASP A 112 2.88 13.33 -5.17
CA ASP A 112 2.09 14.28 -4.39
C ASP A 112 1.62 15.50 -5.21
N LEU A 113 2.07 15.64 -6.46
CA LEU A 113 1.87 16.85 -7.27
C LEU A 113 0.97 16.66 -8.48
N HIS A 114 0.79 15.44 -8.99
CA HIS A 114 -0.09 15.10 -10.12
C HIS A 114 0.11 16.01 -11.36
N ARG A 115 1.33 16.49 -11.60
CA ARG A 115 1.66 17.46 -12.68
C ARG A 115 2.22 16.82 -13.95
N GLU A 116 2.85 15.66 -13.83
CA GLU A 116 3.51 15.00 -14.95
C GLU A 116 2.57 14.01 -15.64
N PRO A 117 2.74 13.75 -16.94
CA PRO A 117 2.16 12.57 -17.56
C PRO A 117 2.76 11.30 -16.95
N PHE A 118 1.92 10.36 -16.53
CA PHE A 118 2.36 9.12 -15.90
C PHE A 118 2.26 7.93 -16.86
N VAL A 119 3.37 7.22 -16.99
CA VAL A 119 3.51 5.92 -17.67
C VAL A 119 3.76 4.83 -16.62
N ALA A 120 2.93 4.81 -15.59
CA ALA A 120 3.01 3.91 -14.46
C ALA A 120 1.88 2.87 -14.47
N ASP A 121 2.17 1.64 -14.04
CA ASP A 121 1.16 0.59 -13.85
C ASP A 121 0.42 0.78 -12.51
N LEU A 122 1.06 1.45 -11.53
CA LEU A 122 0.46 1.84 -10.26
C LEU A 122 0.93 3.24 -9.82
N ILE A 123 0.02 4.09 -9.37
CA ILE A 123 0.36 5.37 -8.71
C ILE A 123 -0.06 5.28 -7.24
N ILE A 124 0.86 5.64 -6.35
CA ILE A 124 0.63 5.78 -4.91
C ILE A 124 0.69 7.27 -4.58
N ASN A 125 -0.42 7.83 -4.13
CA ASN A 125 -0.45 9.16 -3.54
C ASN A 125 -1.12 9.06 -2.18
N HIS A 126 -0.34 9.24 -1.13
CA HIS A 126 -0.86 9.12 0.23
C HIS A 126 -1.58 10.37 0.75
N ALA A 127 -1.58 11.46 0.00
CA ALA A 127 -2.39 12.63 0.29
C ALA A 127 -3.87 12.29 0.03
N GLY A 128 -4.72 12.68 0.97
CA GLY A 128 -6.17 12.53 0.78
C GLY A 128 -6.75 13.60 -0.12
N GLY A 129 -7.99 13.38 -0.57
CA GLY A 129 -8.74 14.34 -1.41
C GLY A 129 -8.35 14.31 -2.88
N ILE A 130 -7.43 13.42 -3.27
CA ILE A 130 -6.99 13.20 -4.65
C ILE A 130 -7.80 12.06 -5.26
N ARG A 131 -8.19 12.23 -6.52
CA ARG A 131 -8.95 11.25 -7.31
C ARG A 131 -8.16 10.83 -8.55
N PRO A 132 -8.47 9.65 -9.14
CA PRO A 132 -7.81 9.21 -10.37
C PRO A 132 -7.89 10.22 -11.51
N GLU A 133 -8.98 11.00 -11.58
CA GLU A 133 -9.21 11.99 -12.65
C GLU A 133 -8.31 13.23 -12.51
N ASP A 134 -7.67 13.43 -11.37
CA ASP A 134 -6.71 14.52 -11.17
C ASP A 134 -5.34 14.20 -11.81
N TYR A 135 -5.15 12.97 -12.33
CA TYR A 135 -3.92 12.51 -12.97
C TYR A 135 -4.04 12.41 -14.50
N ASP A 136 -3.02 12.89 -15.22
CA ASP A 136 -2.75 12.47 -16.60
C ASP A 136 -2.00 11.13 -16.59
N ALA A 137 -2.74 10.03 -16.59
CA ALA A 137 -2.20 8.68 -16.50
C ALA A 137 -2.73 7.77 -17.62
N GLN A 138 -2.03 6.65 -17.84
CA GLN A 138 -2.46 5.68 -18.85
C GLN A 138 -3.77 4.99 -18.45
N PRO A 139 -4.61 4.53 -19.41
CA PRO A 139 -5.87 3.85 -19.11
C PRO A 139 -5.73 2.57 -18.27
N TYR A 140 -4.55 1.96 -18.27
CA TYR A 140 -4.26 0.75 -17.48
C TYR A 140 -3.75 1.08 -16.06
N THR A 141 -3.44 2.35 -15.76
CA THR A 141 -2.87 2.76 -14.48
C THR A 141 -3.85 2.51 -13.35
N ARG A 142 -3.36 1.82 -12.32
CA ARG A 142 -4.10 1.60 -11.08
C ARG A 142 -3.70 2.65 -10.05
N PHE A 143 -4.58 2.91 -9.09
CA PHE A 143 -4.39 3.98 -8.11
C PHE A 143 -4.52 3.47 -6.68
N CYS A 144 -3.59 3.93 -5.84
CA CYS A 144 -3.55 3.77 -4.40
C CYS A 144 -3.55 5.16 -3.76
N LEU A 145 -4.74 5.73 -3.54
CA LEU A 145 -4.92 7.13 -3.15
C LEU A 145 -5.36 7.28 -1.70
N GLY A 146 -4.88 8.34 -1.05
CA GLY A 146 -5.28 8.75 0.28
C GLY A 146 -4.65 7.97 1.44
N PRO A 147 -5.09 8.26 2.68
CA PRO A 147 -4.52 7.71 3.90
C PRO A 147 -4.58 6.18 4.02
N ASP A 148 -5.50 5.53 3.30
CA ASP A 148 -5.53 4.07 3.18
C ASP A 148 -4.18 3.51 2.70
N TYR A 149 -3.42 4.28 1.91
CA TYR A 149 -2.13 3.90 1.36
C TYR A 149 -0.97 4.71 1.95
N ALA A 150 -1.13 5.20 3.18
CA ALA A 150 -0.10 5.99 3.86
C ALA A 150 1.24 5.24 4.02
N LEU A 151 2.29 5.82 3.45
CA LEU A 151 3.68 5.33 3.48
C LEU A 151 4.37 5.67 4.82
N LEU A 152 3.94 5.02 5.90
CA LEU A 152 4.39 5.32 7.26
C LEU A 152 5.28 4.23 7.87
N HIS A 153 6.17 4.62 8.78
CA HIS A 153 6.95 3.66 9.55
C HIS A 153 6.05 2.75 10.41
N LYS A 154 6.50 1.51 10.63
CA LYS A 154 5.78 0.50 11.42
C LYS A 154 5.31 1.03 12.78
N ALA A 155 6.15 1.82 13.47
CA ALA A 155 5.84 2.40 14.77
C ALA A 155 4.53 3.22 14.77
N TYR A 156 4.28 4.01 13.72
CA TYR A 156 3.06 4.80 13.57
C TYR A 156 1.85 3.92 13.23
N LEU A 157 2.03 2.90 12.38
CA LEU A 157 0.96 1.93 12.10
C LEU A 157 0.55 1.16 13.36
N GLU A 158 1.50 0.76 14.20
CA GLU A 158 1.22 0.14 15.49
C GLU A 158 0.54 1.11 16.45
N ALA A 159 0.94 2.38 16.47
CA ALA A 159 0.26 3.41 17.26
C ALA A 159 -1.21 3.58 16.85
N ALA A 160 -1.51 3.54 15.54
CA ALA A 160 -2.87 3.60 15.01
C ALA A 160 -3.71 2.36 15.37
N ARG A 161 -3.12 1.17 15.38
CA ARG A 161 -3.80 -0.08 15.77
C ARG A 161 -4.03 -0.18 17.28
N SER A 162 -3.14 0.41 18.07
CA SER A 162 -3.14 0.39 19.54
C SER A 162 -3.23 1.80 20.10
N ARG A 163 -4.26 2.55 19.66
CA ARG A 163 -4.42 3.95 20.03
C ARG A 163 -4.49 4.12 21.54
N ILE A 164 -3.59 4.94 22.05
CA ILE A 164 -3.56 5.42 23.42
C ILE A 164 -3.71 6.93 23.33
N ARG A 165 -4.72 7.48 24.01
CA ARG A 165 -4.91 8.93 24.05
C ARG A 165 -3.68 9.58 24.67
N PRO A 166 -3.18 10.68 24.09
CA PRO A 166 -2.12 11.43 24.73
C PRO A 166 -2.52 11.87 26.14
N ASN A 167 -1.59 11.77 27.08
CA ASN A 167 -1.86 11.96 28.52
C ASN A 167 -1.26 13.24 29.10
N GLY A 168 -0.54 14.03 28.30
CA GLY A 168 -0.02 15.33 28.74
C GLY A 168 -1.13 16.36 28.90
N HIS A 169 -0.82 17.43 29.61
CA HIS A 169 -1.70 18.59 29.77
C HIS A 169 -0.95 19.85 29.36
N ARG A 170 -1.49 20.60 28.39
CA ARG A 170 -0.86 21.84 27.89
C ARG A 170 0.56 21.62 27.35
N VAL A 171 0.81 20.44 26.79
CA VAL A 171 2.08 20.05 26.16
C VAL A 171 1.88 19.98 24.65
N ALA A 172 2.77 20.62 23.89
CA ALA A 172 2.73 20.66 22.43
C ALA A 172 3.90 19.89 21.82
N PHE A 173 3.62 19.16 20.74
CA PHE A 173 4.63 18.61 19.84
C PHE A 173 4.81 19.57 18.65
N VAL A 174 6.05 19.97 18.36
CA VAL A 174 6.37 20.89 17.27
C VAL A 174 7.45 20.26 16.39
N CYS A 175 7.20 20.17 15.09
CA CYS A 175 8.17 19.69 14.11
C CYS A 175 7.86 20.34 12.76
N MET A 176 8.77 21.15 12.22
CA MET A 176 8.60 21.88 10.95
C MET A 176 9.32 21.22 9.77
N GLY A 177 9.66 19.94 9.91
CA GLY A 177 10.32 19.15 8.88
C GLY A 177 11.84 19.25 8.91
N GLY A 178 12.49 18.81 7.82
CA GLY A 178 13.92 18.50 7.81
C GLY A 178 14.87 19.71 7.83
N ALA A 179 14.47 20.84 7.25
CA ALA A 179 15.36 22.00 7.05
C ALA A 179 14.84 23.30 7.67
N ASP A 180 13.51 23.51 7.69
CA ASP A 180 12.86 24.72 8.20
C ASP A 180 13.62 26.03 7.79
N PRO A 181 13.71 26.31 6.47
CA PRO A 181 14.54 27.39 5.95
C PRO A 181 14.08 28.77 6.42
N HIS A 182 12.79 28.93 6.72
CA HIS A 182 12.18 30.21 7.14
C HIS A 182 12.03 30.34 8.66
N ASN A 183 12.61 29.43 9.44
CA ASN A 183 12.54 29.39 10.89
C ASN A 183 11.10 29.41 11.45
N ASP A 184 10.21 28.68 10.78
CA ASP A 184 8.82 28.49 11.18
C ASP A 184 8.71 27.85 12.57
N THR A 185 9.71 27.07 12.99
CA THR A 185 9.80 26.55 14.37
C THR A 185 9.73 27.70 15.38
N LEU A 186 10.52 28.75 15.18
CA LEU A 186 10.54 29.90 16.09
C LEU A 186 9.23 30.69 16.04
N LYS A 187 8.65 30.89 14.85
CA LYS A 187 7.35 31.56 14.69
C LYS A 187 6.24 30.83 15.44
N VAL A 188 6.22 29.50 15.35
CA VAL A 188 5.27 28.66 16.07
C VAL A 188 5.47 28.78 17.58
N LEU A 189 6.71 28.71 18.07
CA LEU A 189 6.99 28.85 19.51
C LEU A 189 6.53 30.19 20.07
N HIS A 190 6.83 31.31 19.40
CA HIS A 190 6.31 32.62 19.79
C HIS A 190 4.78 32.66 19.87
N ARG A 191 4.08 32.04 18.91
CA ARG A 191 2.63 31.97 18.91
C ARG A 191 2.10 31.13 20.07
N LEU A 192 2.71 29.98 20.33
CA LEU A 192 2.33 29.10 21.44
C LEU A 192 2.56 29.78 22.80
N GLU A 193 3.65 30.51 22.95
CA GLU A 193 3.94 31.28 24.15
C GLU A 193 2.93 32.42 24.35
N ALA A 194 2.71 33.24 23.32
CA ALA A 194 1.78 34.36 23.36
C ALA A 194 0.33 33.94 23.67
N SER A 195 -0.05 32.70 23.34
CA SER A 195 -1.36 32.16 23.69
C SER A 195 -1.57 31.99 25.20
N GLY A 196 -0.51 31.88 25.99
CA GLY A 196 -0.57 31.52 27.41
C GLY A 196 -1.17 30.15 27.70
N PHE A 197 -1.51 29.35 26.68
CA PHE A 197 -2.16 28.04 26.79
C PHE A 197 -1.16 26.89 26.87
N VAL A 198 -0.04 26.94 26.15
CA VAL A 198 1.00 25.90 26.23
C VAL A 198 1.95 26.20 27.39
N ARG A 199 2.43 25.16 28.07
CA ARG A 199 3.49 25.27 29.09
C ARG A 199 4.77 24.57 28.70
N GLN A 200 4.66 23.49 27.94
CA GLN A 200 5.79 22.68 27.55
C GLN A 200 5.72 22.33 26.06
N CYS A 201 6.87 22.38 25.39
CA CYS A 201 7.01 21.98 24.00
C CYS A 201 8.10 20.92 23.87
N TYR A 202 7.79 19.84 23.15
CA TYR A 202 8.81 18.97 22.57
C TYR A 202 9.01 19.40 21.12
N VAL A 203 10.18 19.94 20.81
CA VAL A 203 10.50 20.50 19.50
C VAL A 203 11.50 19.59 18.81
N VAL A 204 11.08 18.99 17.70
CA VAL A 204 11.96 18.15 16.88
C VAL A 204 12.54 19.00 15.75
N LEU A 205 13.86 19.16 15.77
CA LEU A 205 14.61 19.85 14.73
C LEU A 205 15.09 18.85 13.70
N GLY A 206 14.94 19.23 12.43
CA GLY A 206 15.45 18.46 11.31
C GLY A 206 16.97 18.61 11.16
N PRO A 207 17.66 17.63 10.54
CA PRO A 207 19.12 17.60 10.43
C PRO A 207 19.71 18.75 9.60
N ALA A 208 18.89 19.46 8.82
CA ALA A 208 19.31 20.60 8.01
C ALA A 208 18.87 21.95 8.60
N TYR A 209 18.37 21.99 9.84
CA TYR A 209 18.03 23.23 10.54
C TYR A 209 19.26 24.12 10.73
N ARG A 210 19.15 25.42 10.45
CA ARG A 210 20.30 26.36 10.48
C ARG A 210 20.17 27.49 11.49
N HIS A 211 19.00 27.67 12.10
CA HIS A 211 18.68 28.84 12.91
C HIS A 211 18.91 28.64 14.42
N HIS A 212 19.90 27.80 14.77
CA HIS A 212 20.17 27.41 16.16
C HIS A 212 20.48 28.59 17.10
N GLU A 213 21.14 29.64 16.60
CA GLU A 213 21.49 30.81 17.40
C GLU A 213 20.24 31.60 17.81
N ALA A 214 19.38 31.93 16.83
CA ALA A 214 18.12 32.62 17.09
C ALA A 214 17.20 31.81 18.02
N LEU A 215 17.14 30.48 17.82
CA LEU A 215 16.38 29.60 18.70
C LEU A 215 16.94 29.61 20.13
N ARG A 216 18.27 29.52 20.31
CA ARG A 216 18.88 29.58 21.66
C ARG A 216 18.61 30.90 22.37
N ALA A 217 18.68 32.03 21.66
CA ALA A 217 18.37 33.35 22.22
C ALA A 217 16.92 33.40 22.74
N TYR A 218 15.98 32.93 21.92
CA TYR A 218 14.57 32.82 22.33
C TYR A 218 14.38 31.95 23.58
N LEU A 219 15.05 30.79 23.65
CA LEU A 219 14.91 29.85 24.77
C LEU A 219 15.43 30.40 26.11
N GLN A 220 16.31 31.41 26.09
CA GLN A 220 16.80 32.04 27.32
C GLN A 220 15.76 32.98 27.96
N GLU A 221 14.89 33.56 27.14
CA GLU A 221 13.89 34.55 27.57
C GLU A 221 12.48 33.96 27.65
N SER A 222 12.26 32.80 27.02
CA SER A 222 10.95 32.18 26.95
C SER A 222 10.48 31.64 28.30
N SER A 223 9.18 31.84 28.55
CA SER A 223 8.40 31.22 29.63
C SER A 223 7.98 29.78 29.32
N LEU A 224 8.15 29.31 28.08
CA LEU A 224 7.87 27.93 27.70
C LEU A 224 8.98 26.98 28.16
N SER A 225 8.61 25.85 28.74
CA SER A 225 9.53 24.74 28.94
C SER A 225 9.75 24.01 27.61
N VAL A 226 10.86 24.28 26.93
CA VAL A 226 11.14 23.66 25.63
C VAL A 226 12.23 22.60 25.74
N MET A 227 11.93 21.39 25.25
CA MET A 227 12.92 20.34 25.04
C MET A 227 13.20 20.21 23.54
N LEU A 228 14.44 20.50 23.16
CA LEU A 228 14.93 20.29 21.79
C LEU A 228 15.31 18.82 21.59
N LEU A 229 14.87 18.26 20.48
CA LEU A 229 15.05 16.86 20.10
C LEU A 229 15.57 16.80 18.67
N GLU A 230 16.51 15.91 18.41
CA GLU A 230 17.14 15.74 17.10
C GLU A 230 17.37 14.25 16.83
N ASN A 231 17.38 13.87 15.55
CA ASN A 231 17.74 12.52 15.10
C ASN A 231 16.98 11.39 15.82
N LEU A 232 15.69 11.62 16.12
CA LEU A 232 14.88 10.66 16.83
C LEU A 232 14.50 9.47 15.93
N PRO A 233 14.62 8.23 16.42
CA PRO A 233 14.00 7.09 15.76
C PRO A 233 12.46 7.19 15.85
N PRO A 234 11.72 6.59 14.90
CA PRO A 234 10.25 6.67 14.87
C PRO A 234 9.54 6.22 16.16
N GLU A 235 10.10 5.24 16.88
CA GLU A 235 9.54 4.77 18.15
C GLU A 235 9.59 5.86 19.23
N HIS A 236 10.67 6.65 19.26
CA HIS A 236 10.79 7.78 20.18
C HIS A 236 9.89 8.93 19.76
N MET A 237 9.75 9.19 18.45
CA MET A 237 8.78 10.16 17.93
C MET A 237 7.36 9.84 18.44
N VAL A 238 6.91 8.58 18.31
CA VAL A 238 5.62 8.13 18.87
C VAL A 238 5.55 8.34 20.38
N GLY A 239 6.64 8.05 21.11
CA GLY A 239 6.74 8.28 22.55
C GLY A 239 6.47 9.74 22.93
N TYR A 240 7.16 10.68 22.30
CA TYR A 240 6.95 12.12 22.54
C TYR A 240 5.58 12.60 22.06
N MET A 241 5.09 12.14 20.91
CA MET A 241 3.74 12.47 20.42
C MET A 241 2.66 12.04 21.42
N ARG A 242 2.82 10.89 22.09
CA ARG A 242 1.90 10.41 23.15
C ARG A 242 1.92 11.27 24.41
N LEU A 243 2.97 12.05 24.66
CA LEU A 243 3.00 13.02 25.75
C LEU A 243 2.31 14.34 25.36
N CYS A 244 1.98 14.52 24.07
CA CYS A 244 1.51 15.78 23.53
C CYS A 244 0.05 15.68 23.05
N PRO A 245 -0.94 16.17 23.83
CA PRO A 245 -2.32 16.29 23.33
C PRO A 245 -2.48 17.31 22.20
N LEU A 246 -1.50 18.19 22.00
CA LEU A 246 -1.48 19.21 20.96
C LEU A 246 -0.28 18.95 20.04
N ALA A 247 -0.43 19.16 18.75
CA ALA A 247 0.71 19.24 17.83
C ALA A 247 0.54 20.41 16.86
N VAL A 248 1.64 21.09 16.55
CA VAL A 248 1.70 22.07 15.45
C VAL A 248 2.68 21.54 14.42
N LEU A 249 2.18 21.21 13.23
CA LEU A 249 2.93 20.48 12.21
C LEU A 249 2.61 21.03 10.79
N PRO A 250 3.54 20.93 9.83
CA PRO A 250 3.22 21.21 8.45
C PRO A 250 2.38 20.08 7.84
N PRO A 251 1.46 20.39 6.91
CA PRO A 251 0.73 19.40 6.12
C PRO A 251 1.71 18.56 5.27
N SER A 252 2.21 17.50 5.87
CA SER A 252 3.22 16.59 5.30
C SER A 252 3.12 15.23 5.99
N THR A 253 4.06 14.30 5.71
CA THR A 253 4.09 12.98 6.35
C THR A 253 4.01 13.05 7.88
N VAL A 254 4.67 14.01 8.54
CA VAL A 254 4.65 14.10 10.01
C VAL A 254 3.25 14.41 10.56
N ALA A 255 2.40 15.11 9.81
CA ALA A 255 1.00 15.33 10.18
C ALA A 255 0.21 14.00 10.13
N LEU A 256 0.44 13.18 9.11
CA LEU A 256 -0.16 11.84 9.00
C LEU A 256 0.32 10.93 10.14
N GLU A 257 1.62 11.00 10.48
CA GLU A 257 2.21 10.27 11.62
C GLU A 257 1.53 10.65 12.94
N TYR A 258 1.29 11.94 13.17
CA TYR A 258 0.59 12.39 14.36
C TYR A 258 -0.89 11.96 14.36
N CYS A 259 -1.57 11.96 13.21
CA CYS A 259 -2.94 11.44 13.10
C CYS A 259 -3.03 9.94 13.48
N CYS A 260 -1.98 9.15 13.25
CA CYS A 260 -1.91 7.77 13.74
C CYS A 260 -1.86 7.67 15.27
N VAL A 261 -1.18 8.60 15.93
CA VAL A 261 -1.15 8.67 17.41
C VAL A 261 -2.48 9.20 17.95
N GLY A 262 -2.97 10.29 17.36
CA GLY A 262 -4.24 10.95 17.68
C GLY A 262 -4.07 12.10 18.67
N GLY A 263 -4.69 13.24 18.38
CA GLY A 263 -4.65 14.43 19.22
C GLY A 263 -5.14 15.68 18.47
N ALA A 264 -5.06 16.84 19.12
CA ALA A 264 -5.39 18.12 18.49
C ALA A 264 -4.24 18.58 17.59
N LEU A 265 -4.36 18.25 16.30
CA LEU A 265 -3.42 18.63 15.26
C LEU A 265 -3.75 20.03 14.73
N TYR A 266 -2.78 20.94 14.72
CA TYR A 266 -2.86 22.27 14.12
C TYR A 266 -1.88 22.36 12.95
N LEU A 267 -2.36 22.82 11.80
CA LEU A 267 -1.55 22.87 10.59
C LEU A 267 -0.90 24.24 10.38
N HIS A 268 0.42 24.23 10.16
CA HIS A 268 1.20 25.40 9.73
C HIS A 268 1.81 25.14 8.36
N GLN A 269 1.22 25.71 7.31
CA GLN A 269 1.73 25.52 5.95
C GLN A 269 3.04 26.30 5.74
N THR A 270 4.06 25.61 5.22
CA THR A 270 5.39 26.18 4.96
C THR A 270 5.76 26.21 3.47
N ALA A 271 5.03 25.50 2.62
CA ALA A 271 5.29 25.44 1.17
C ALA A 271 4.00 25.19 0.35
N ASP A 272 4.03 25.54 -0.93
CA ASP A 272 2.87 25.42 -1.84
C ASP A 272 2.48 23.97 -2.14
N ASN A 273 3.43 23.05 -2.13
CA ASN A 273 3.20 21.62 -2.35
C ASN A 273 2.44 20.92 -1.20
N GLN A 274 2.11 21.66 -0.13
CA GLN A 274 1.35 21.15 1.01
C GLN A 274 -0.15 21.50 0.92
N ASN A 275 -0.56 22.24 -0.12
CA ASN A 275 -1.92 22.79 -0.26
C ASN A 275 -3.00 21.71 -0.26
N ASP A 276 -2.83 20.64 -1.03
CA ASP A 276 -3.86 19.61 -1.17
C ASP A 276 -4.03 18.79 0.11
N LEU A 277 -2.91 18.40 0.72
CA LEU A 277 -2.95 17.72 2.01
C LEU A 277 -3.53 18.61 3.11
N ARG A 278 -3.22 19.91 3.13
CA ARG A 278 -3.85 20.87 4.06
C ARG A 278 -5.36 20.91 3.86
N ARG A 279 -5.82 21.09 2.62
CA ARG A 279 -7.24 21.17 2.28
C ARG A 279 -7.97 19.91 2.72
N TYR A 280 -7.39 18.74 2.47
CA TYR A 280 -7.94 17.46 2.89
C TYR A 280 -8.03 17.34 4.41
N LEU A 281 -6.93 17.58 5.14
CA LEU A 281 -6.90 17.40 6.60
C LEU A 281 -7.87 18.34 7.31
N LEU A 282 -8.01 19.58 6.85
CA LEU A 282 -8.99 20.52 7.40
C LEU A 282 -10.42 20.14 6.99
N GLY A 283 -10.65 19.85 5.71
CA GLY A 283 -11.98 19.54 5.17
C GLY A 283 -12.59 18.26 5.74
N GLU A 284 -11.77 17.24 6.02
CA GLU A 284 -12.20 15.99 6.63
C GLU A 284 -12.29 16.06 8.17
N GLY A 285 -11.99 17.20 8.79
CA GLY A 285 -11.99 17.34 10.25
C GLY A 285 -10.91 16.50 10.94
N LEU A 286 -9.75 16.33 10.30
CA LEU A 286 -8.58 15.61 10.85
C LEU A 286 -7.60 16.55 11.57
N ALA A 287 -7.71 17.85 11.35
CA ALA A 287 -6.88 18.88 11.94
C ALA A 287 -7.64 20.21 12.04
N PHE A 288 -7.07 21.14 12.79
CA PHE A 288 -7.46 22.55 12.85
C PHE A 288 -6.46 23.40 12.07
N ASP A 289 -6.89 24.57 11.62
CA ASP A 289 -5.94 25.56 11.14
C ASP A 289 -5.20 26.17 12.35
N LEU A 290 -3.90 26.48 12.21
CA LEU A 290 -3.16 27.14 13.29
C LEU A 290 -3.81 28.49 13.68
N ALA A 291 -4.51 29.15 12.75
CA ALA A 291 -5.32 30.35 13.02
C ALA A 291 -6.33 30.17 14.16
N GLU A 292 -6.87 28.97 14.35
CA GLU A 292 -7.87 28.64 15.37
C GLU A 292 -7.25 28.31 16.74
N PHE A 293 -5.93 28.32 16.86
CA PHE A 293 -5.26 27.92 18.09
C PHE A 293 -5.48 28.94 19.23
N PRO A 294 -5.82 28.49 20.47
CA PRO A 294 -6.14 27.12 20.87
C PRO A 294 -7.64 26.81 20.76
N VAL A 295 -7.96 25.63 20.22
CA VAL A 295 -9.30 25.03 20.33
C VAL A 295 -9.41 24.34 21.69
N VAL A 296 -10.22 24.91 22.59
CA VAL A 296 -10.40 24.43 23.97
C VAL A 296 -11.67 23.61 24.19
N GLN A 297 -12.55 23.54 23.18
CA GLN A 297 -13.80 22.77 23.23
C GLN A 297 -13.52 21.25 23.18
N PRO A 298 -13.78 20.48 24.26
CA PRO A 298 -13.48 19.05 24.30
C PRO A 298 -14.20 18.23 23.22
N GLU A 299 -15.42 18.62 22.87
CA GLU A 299 -16.22 17.99 21.82
C GLU A 299 -15.56 18.11 20.44
N ARG A 300 -14.97 19.26 20.11
CA ARG A 300 -14.26 19.46 18.84
C ARG A 300 -12.98 18.63 18.80
N VAL A 301 -12.21 18.63 19.88
CA VAL A 301 -10.98 17.83 19.98
C VAL A 301 -11.30 16.33 19.89
N ASN A 302 -12.33 15.87 20.61
CA ASN A 302 -12.77 14.48 20.54
C ASN A 302 -13.24 14.10 19.14
N ALA A 303 -13.97 14.97 18.45
CA ALA A 303 -14.42 14.71 17.07
C ALA A 303 -13.25 14.51 16.12
N VAL A 304 -12.24 15.39 16.18
CA VAL A 304 -11.00 15.25 15.38
C VAL A 304 -10.29 13.93 15.67
N MET A 305 -10.13 13.57 16.96
CA MET A 305 -9.46 12.32 17.34
C MET A 305 -10.23 11.08 16.88
N THR A 306 -11.56 11.08 16.98
CA THR A 306 -12.40 10.00 16.46
C THR A 306 -12.23 9.87 14.95
N ARG A 307 -12.24 11.01 14.24
CA ARG A 307 -12.07 11.02 12.79
C ARG A 307 -10.69 10.53 12.35
N GLN A 308 -9.64 10.93 13.07
CA GLN A 308 -8.29 10.40 12.88
C GLN A 308 -8.24 8.89 13.05
N ALA A 309 -8.96 8.32 14.04
CA ALA A 309 -9.03 6.88 14.25
C ALA A 309 -9.77 6.12 13.15
N GLU A 310 -10.81 6.72 12.57
CA GLU A 310 -11.54 6.15 11.43
C GLU A 310 -10.69 6.13 10.15
N VAL A 311 -9.96 7.21 9.88
CA VAL A 311 -9.18 7.37 8.64
C VAL A 311 -7.83 6.65 8.71
N PHE A 312 -7.17 6.64 9.86
CA PHE A 312 -5.88 6.00 10.06
C PHE A 312 -6.02 4.77 10.95
N ASP A 313 -6.35 3.65 10.31
CA ASP A 313 -6.54 2.34 10.94
C ASP A 313 -5.24 1.53 11.15
N GLY A 314 -4.13 2.04 10.60
CA GLY A 314 -2.82 1.40 10.67
C GLY A 314 -2.67 0.18 9.76
N HIS A 315 -3.51 -0.03 8.75
CA HIS A 315 -3.46 -1.19 7.84
C HIS A 315 -2.98 -0.86 6.43
N SER A 316 -2.35 0.31 6.22
CA SER A 316 -1.81 0.71 4.91
C SER A 316 -0.74 -0.27 4.40
N ASP A 317 0.09 -0.82 5.28
CA ASP A 317 1.06 -1.89 4.96
C ASP A 317 0.40 -3.12 4.31
N VAL A 318 -0.75 -3.57 4.83
CA VAL A 318 -1.51 -4.71 4.30
C VAL A 318 -2.11 -4.36 2.93
N ARG A 319 -2.63 -3.14 2.77
CA ARG A 319 -3.22 -2.67 1.50
C ARG A 319 -2.15 -2.53 0.41
N LEU A 320 -1.00 -1.93 0.74
CA LEU A 320 0.14 -1.79 -0.16
C LEU A 320 0.74 -3.15 -0.53
N LEU A 321 0.92 -4.05 0.43
CA LEU A 321 1.38 -5.42 0.14
C LEU A 321 0.47 -6.12 -0.87
N ARG A 322 -0.87 -5.98 -0.74
CA ARG A 322 -1.82 -6.56 -1.70
C ARG A 322 -1.70 -5.93 -3.08
N ALA A 323 -1.44 -4.63 -3.18
CA ALA A 323 -1.22 -3.95 -4.46
C ALA A 323 0.02 -4.52 -5.18
N PHE A 324 1.14 -4.69 -4.46
CA PHE A 324 2.36 -5.25 -5.01
C PHE A 324 2.26 -6.75 -5.35
N ILE A 325 1.55 -7.54 -4.54
CA ILE A 325 1.24 -8.95 -4.88
C ILE A 325 0.41 -9.02 -6.17
N HIS A 326 -0.50 -8.06 -6.39
CA HIS A 326 -1.24 -8.02 -7.64
C HIS A 326 -0.32 -7.76 -8.85
N LEU A 327 0.59 -6.79 -8.76
CA LEU A 327 1.60 -6.54 -9.80
C LEU A 327 2.47 -7.79 -10.05
N GLU A 328 2.91 -8.48 -8.99
CA GLU A 328 3.66 -9.74 -9.10
C GLU A 328 2.86 -10.80 -9.86
N ASN A 329 1.56 -10.93 -9.55
CA ASN A 329 0.67 -11.87 -10.22
C ASN A 329 0.43 -11.50 -11.69
N GLU A 330 0.33 -10.22 -12.03
CA GLU A 330 0.21 -9.77 -13.43
C GLU A 330 1.44 -10.18 -14.25
N MET A 331 2.65 -10.01 -13.68
CA MET A 331 3.88 -10.40 -14.34
C MET A 331 4.06 -11.92 -14.49
N HIS A 332 3.67 -12.68 -13.48
CA HIS A 332 4.15 -14.06 -13.33
C HIS A 332 3.06 -15.12 -13.38
N CYS A 333 1.78 -14.73 -13.37
CA CYS A 333 0.71 -15.69 -13.56
C CYS A 333 0.38 -15.90 -15.04
N ARG A 334 0.12 -17.16 -15.39
CA ARG A 334 -0.45 -17.56 -16.67
C ARG A 334 -1.57 -18.57 -16.42
N LEU A 335 -2.69 -18.39 -17.11
CA LEU A 335 -3.73 -19.42 -17.14
C LEU A 335 -3.55 -20.24 -18.43
N ARG A 336 -3.60 -21.56 -18.33
CA ARG A 336 -3.57 -22.47 -19.48
C ARG A 336 -4.62 -23.58 -19.35
N PRO A 337 -5.02 -24.22 -20.46
CA PRO A 337 -5.76 -25.48 -20.39
C PRO A 337 -5.00 -26.54 -19.57
N ALA A 338 -5.75 -27.37 -18.86
CA ALA A 338 -5.20 -28.54 -18.19
C ALA A 338 -4.76 -29.59 -19.23
N THR A 339 -3.74 -30.37 -18.90
CA THR A 339 -3.27 -31.52 -19.69
C THR A 339 -3.36 -32.80 -18.87
N ILE A 340 -3.06 -33.95 -19.48
CA ILE A 340 -3.03 -35.24 -18.78
C ILE A 340 -2.02 -35.25 -17.62
N ASP A 341 -0.95 -34.46 -17.72
CA ASP A 341 0.11 -34.37 -16.71
C ASP A 341 -0.36 -33.68 -15.41
N ASP A 342 -1.44 -32.89 -15.47
CA ASP A 342 -2.00 -32.22 -14.30
C ASP A 342 -2.84 -33.15 -13.41
N MET A 343 -3.10 -34.39 -13.84
CA MET A 343 -3.98 -35.35 -13.15
C MET A 343 -3.63 -35.51 -11.66
N MET A 344 -2.33 -35.66 -11.36
CA MET A 344 -1.85 -35.83 -9.99
C MET A 344 -1.92 -34.54 -9.17
N SER A 345 -1.82 -33.37 -9.79
CA SER A 345 -2.00 -32.08 -9.11
C SER A 345 -3.46 -31.88 -8.74
N PHE A 346 -4.39 -32.13 -9.67
CA PHE A 346 -5.83 -32.12 -9.38
C PHE A 346 -6.21 -33.11 -8.28
N PHE A 347 -5.62 -34.31 -8.29
CA PHE A 347 -5.87 -35.33 -7.26
C PHE A 347 -5.46 -34.83 -5.88
N ARG A 348 -4.23 -34.34 -5.76
CA ARG A 348 -3.67 -33.84 -4.49
C ARG A 348 -4.47 -32.66 -3.97
N TRP A 349 -4.78 -31.67 -4.81
CA TRP A 349 -5.53 -30.50 -4.38
C TRP A 349 -6.98 -30.82 -4.03
N ALA A 350 -7.62 -31.74 -4.75
CA ALA A 350 -8.95 -32.20 -4.42
C ALA A 350 -8.95 -32.88 -3.06
N ASN A 351 -8.01 -33.78 -2.80
CA ASN A 351 -7.92 -34.57 -1.55
C ASN A 351 -7.30 -33.84 -0.35
N ASP A 352 -6.77 -32.64 -0.52
CA ASP A 352 -6.31 -31.84 0.60
C ASP A 352 -7.42 -31.70 1.68
N PRO A 353 -7.10 -31.87 2.98
CA PRO A 353 -8.09 -31.89 4.05
C PRO A 353 -8.99 -30.65 4.11
N GLU A 354 -8.44 -29.46 3.85
CA GLU A 354 -9.22 -28.23 3.78
C GLU A 354 -10.15 -28.25 2.57
N THR A 355 -9.65 -28.60 1.39
CA THR A 355 -10.48 -28.70 0.18
C THR A 355 -11.62 -29.71 0.38
N ARG A 356 -11.35 -30.89 0.96
CA ARG A 356 -12.40 -31.89 1.27
C ARG A 356 -13.40 -31.37 2.27
N ARG A 357 -12.96 -30.70 3.34
CA ARG A 357 -13.87 -30.09 4.32
C ARG A 357 -14.79 -29.06 3.67
N GLN A 358 -14.27 -28.27 2.73
CA GLN A 358 -15.06 -27.27 2.00
C GLN A 358 -15.86 -27.83 0.81
N SER A 359 -15.65 -29.10 0.45
CA SER A 359 -16.39 -29.78 -0.62
C SER A 359 -17.73 -30.33 -0.13
N PHE A 360 -18.73 -30.40 -1.02
CA PHE A 360 -20.04 -30.99 -0.69
C PHE A 360 -19.96 -32.50 -0.40
N ASN A 361 -18.98 -33.19 -1.01
CA ASN A 361 -18.58 -34.52 -0.60
C ASN A 361 -17.20 -34.45 0.05
N SER A 362 -17.16 -34.63 1.37
CA SER A 362 -15.93 -34.54 2.17
C SER A 362 -15.17 -35.86 2.29
N LYS A 363 -15.69 -36.97 1.72
CA LYS A 363 -14.95 -38.23 1.71
C LYS A 363 -13.68 -38.09 0.85
N PRO A 364 -12.56 -38.72 1.25
CA PRO A 364 -11.39 -38.85 0.39
C PRO A 364 -11.77 -39.53 -0.93
N ILE A 365 -11.16 -39.06 -2.01
CA ILE A 365 -11.29 -39.64 -3.35
C ILE A 365 -10.15 -40.64 -3.55
N THR A 366 -10.44 -41.86 -3.97
CA THR A 366 -9.38 -42.82 -4.29
C THR A 366 -8.68 -42.45 -5.61
N LEU A 367 -7.42 -42.86 -5.78
CA LEU A 367 -6.67 -42.55 -7.00
C LEU A 367 -7.32 -43.18 -8.25
N ALA A 368 -7.90 -44.37 -8.13
CA ALA A 368 -8.59 -45.04 -9.24
C ALA A 368 -9.83 -44.26 -9.69
N GLU A 369 -10.69 -43.84 -8.75
CA GLU A 369 -11.86 -43.00 -9.04
C GLU A 369 -11.45 -41.68 -9.68
N HIS A 370 -10.41 -41.04 -9.16
CA HIS A 370 -9.93 -39.76 -9.69
C HIS A 370 -9.35 -39.89 -11.10
N LYS A 371 -8.56 -40.93 -11.38
CA LYS A 371 -8.01 -41.19 -12.73
C LYS A 371 -9.13 -41.31 -13.77
N HIS A 372 -10.17 -42.09 -13.45
CA HIS A 372 -11.32 -42.24 -14.34
C HIS A 372 -12.07 -40.92 -14.53
N TRP A 373 -12.36 -40.22 -13.42
CA TRP A 373 -13.05 -38.94 -13.45
C TRP A 373 -12.28 -37.87 -14.24
N PHE A 374 -10.96 -37.74 -14.01
CA PHE A 374 -10.14 -36.70 -14.63
C PHE A 374 -10.02 -36.93 -16.14
N SER A 375 -9.75 -38.18 -16.55
CA SER A 375 -9.70 -38.53 -17.98
C SER A 375 -11.02 -38.21 -18.67
N ARG A 376 -12.16 -38.63 -18.09
CA ARG A 376 -13.48 -38.31 -18.63
C ARG A 376 -13.70 -36.81 -18.74
N LYS A 377 -13.31 -36.02 -17.73
CA LYS A 377 -13.52 -34.56 -17.70
C LYS A 377 -12.59 -33.79 -18.62
N LEU A 378 -11.37 -34.29 -18.86
CA LEU A 378 -10.40 -33.68 -19.74
C LEU A 378 -10.81 -33.79 -21.22
N PHE A 379 -11.50 -34.86 -21.60
CA PHE A 379 -11.95 -35.11 -22.98
C PHE A 379 -13.45 -34.83 -23.20
N ASP A 380 -14.15 -34.31 -22.19
CA ASP A 380 -15.56 -33.92 -22.28
C ASP A 380 -15.67 -32.53 -22.94
N PRO A 381 -16.30 -32.40 -24.12
CA PRO A 381 -16.38 -31.12 -24.84
C PRO A 381 -17.23 -30.08 -24.09
N ALA A 382 -18.02 -30.49 -23.11
CA ALA A 382 -18.78 -29.59 -22.24
C ALA A 382 -18.01 -29.23 -20.96
N SER A 383 -16.73 -29.60 -20.82
CA SER A 383 -15.95 -29.42 -19.61
C SER A 383 -14.63 -28.69 -19.89
N TYR A 384 -14.49 -27.50 -19.31
CA TYR A 384 -13.31 -26.65 -19.50
C TYR A 384 -12.49 -26.66 -18.22
N LEU A 385 -11.28 -27.24 -18.28
CA LEU A 385 -10.34 -27.32 -17.16
C LEU A 385 -9.15 -26.41 -17.44
N TYR A 386 -8.84 -25.54 -16.48
CA TYR A 386 -7.69 -24.64 -16.56
C TYR A 386 -6.80 -24.77 -15.32
N VAL A 387 -5.52 -24.53 -15.52
CA VAL A 387 -4.49 -24.46 -14.49
C VAL A 387 -3.92 -23.06 -14.46
N LEU A 388 -3.87 -22.47 -13.27
CA LEU A 388 -3.12 -21.25 -13.03
C LEU A 388 -1.69 -21.63 -12.66
N GLU A 389 -0.74 -21.10 -13.42
CA GLU A 389 0.67 -21.18 -13.13
C GLU A 389 1.15 -19.85 -12.57
N PHE A 390 2.08 -19.90 -11.63
CA PHE A 390 2.79 -18.75 -11.09
C PHE A 390 4.28 -19.05 -11.10
N LYS A 391 5.07 -18.23 -11.80
CA LYS A 391 6.52 -18.47 -12.00
C LYS A 391 6.81 -19.88 -12.56
N GLY A 392 5.95 -20.37 -13.46
CA GLY A 392 6.05 -21.69 -14.09
C GLY A 392 5.58 -22.88 -13.24
N GLN A 393 5.14 -22.65 -12.00
CA GLN A 393 4.61 -23.71 -11.14
C GLN A 393 3.07 -23.68 -11.11
N PRO A 394 2.37 -24.82 -11.25
CA PRO A 394 0.93 -24.90 -11.03
C PRO A 394 0.55 -24.54 -9.58
N VAL A 395 -0.30 -23.53 -9.40
CA VAL A 395 -0.74 -23.02 -8.08
C VAL A 395 -2.23 -23.21 -7.81
N GLY A 396 -2.99 -23.66 -8.79
CA GLY A 396 -4.38 -24.03 -8.62
C GLY A 396 -5.08 -24.34 -9.93
N GLN A 397 -6.34 -24.71 -9.82
CA GLN A 397 -7.18 -25.05 -10.97
C GLN A 397 -8.55 -24.42 -10.86
N ILE A 398 -9.16 -24.23 -12.02
CA ILE A 398 -10.56 -23.86 -12.16
C ILE A 398 -11.18 -24.69 -13.28
N ARG A 399 -12.40 -25.17 -13.06
CA ARG A 399 -13.19 -25.95 -13.99
C ARG A 399 -14.56 -25.31 -14.19
N PHE A 400 -15.05 -25.38 -15.42
CA PHE A 400 -16.42 -25.07 -15.79
C PHE A 400 -17.06 -26.28 -16.47
N ASP A 401 -18.21 -26.73 -15.97
CA ASP A 401 -19.05 -27.71 -16.66
C ASP A 401 -20.24 -27.01 -17.30
N LEU A 402 -20.33 -27.02 -18.63
CA LEU A 402 -21.44 -26.48 -19.40
C LEU A 402 -22.63 -27.45 -19.35
N LYS A 403 -23.76 -26.94 -18.87
CA LYS A 403 -25.09 -27.56 -18.98
C LYS A 403 -26.06 -26.50 -19.50
N GLU A 404 -27.22 -26.31 -18.86
CA GLU A 404 -28.04 -25.10 -19.03
C GLU A 404 -27.30 -23.82 -18.59
N ARG A 405 -26.35 -23.98 -17.67
CA ARG A 405 -25.50 -22.93 -17.09
C ARG A 405 -24.09 -23.50 -16.91
N ALA A 406 -23.08 -22.64 -16.85
CA ALA A 406 -21.71 -23.06 -16.59
C ALA A 406 -21.47 -23.19 -15.07
N VAL A 407 -21.28 -24.42 -14.59
CA VAL A 407 -21.02 -24.66 -13.16
C VAL A 407 -19.52 -24.54 -12.87
N LEU A 408 -19.16 -23.55 -12.05
CA LEU A 408 -17.79 -23.25 -11.64
C LEU A 408 -17.36 -24.08 -10.43
N SER A 409 -16.16 -24.64 -10.48
CA SER A 409 -15.46 -25.26 -9.36
C SER A 409 -13.98 -24.89 -9.42
N TYR A 410 -13.35 -24.54 -8.30
CA TYR A 410 -11.93 -24.17 -8.28
C TYR A 410 -11.26 -24.60 -6.98
N SER A 411 -9.93 -24.66 -6.99
CA SER A 411 -9.13 -24.89 -5.80
C SER A 411 -7.73 -24.29 -5.96
N VAL A 412 -7.22 -23.70 -4.89
CA VAL A 412 -5.83 -23.24 -4.80
C VAL A 412 -5.03 -24.28 -4.04
N ALA A 413 -3.82 -24.57 -4.54
CA ALA A 413 -2.85 -25.42 -3.89
C ALA A 413 -2.61 -24.97 -2.43
N PRO A 414 -2.56 -25.89 -1.45
CA PRO A 414 -2.50 -25.56 -0.02
C PRO A 414 -1.43 -24.52 0.35
N GLU A 415 -0.23 -24.70 -0.20
CA GLU A 415 0.96 -23.88 0.02
C GLU A 415 0.90 -22.48 -0.61
N PHE A 416 -0.11 -22.20 -1.43
CA PHE A 416 -0.32 -20.91 -2.11
C PHE A 416 -1.58 -20.16 -1.64
N ARG A 417 -2.30 -20.68 -0.65
CA ARG A 417 -3.51 -20.03 -0.10
C ARG A 417 -3.18 -18.70 0.59
N GLY A 418 -4.16 -17.81 0.66
CA GLY A 418 -4.01 -16.49 1.30
C GLY A 418 -3.33 -15.42 0.43
N ARG A 419 -2.81 -15.78 -0.75
CA ARG A 419 -2.10 -14.86 -1.67
C ARG A 419 -2.95 -14.24 -2.78
N GLY A 420 -4.27 -14.44 -2.73
CA GLY A 420 -5.21 -13.88 -3.71
C GLY A 420 -5.43 -14.72 -4.98
N PHE A 421 -4.74 -15.85 -5.16
CA PHE A 421 -4.89 -16.70 -6.36
C PHE A 421 -6.31 -17.24 -6.58
N GLY A 422 -7.12 -17.39 -5.53
CA GLY A 422 -8.51 -17.83 -5.68
C GLY A 422 -9.36 -16.83 -6.47
N THR A 423 -9.27 -15.53 -6.16
CA THR A 423 -9.93 -14.47 -6.93
C THR A 423 -9.37 -14.42 -8.35
N LEU A 424 -8.04 -14.52 -8.51
CA LEU A 424 -7.39 -14.47 -9.81
C LEU A 424 -7.78 -15.64 -10.72
N LEU A 425 -7.91 -16.85 -10.17
CA LEU A 425 -8.39 -18.04 -10.88
C LEU A 425 -9.79 -17.83 -11.45
N ILE A 426 -10.72 -17.31 -10.64
CA ILE A 426 -12.09 -17.05 -11.09
C ILE A 426 -12.08 -15.98 -12.18
N GLU A 427 -11.44 -14.84 -11.93
CA GLU A 427 -11.36 -13.72 -12.88
C GLU A 427 -10.79 -14.15 -14.24
N ARG A 428 -9.59 -14.75 -14.25
CA ARG A 428 -8.95 -15.19 -15.49
C ARG A 428 -9.65 -16.38 -16.11
N GLY A 429 -10.21 -17.28 -15.30
CA GLY A 429 -10.98 -18.42 -15.77
C GLY A 429 -12.25 -17.99 -16.50
N LEU A 430 -12.97 -16.99 -15.99
CA LEU A 430 -14.13 -16.40 -16.65
C LEU A 430 -13.76 -15.74 -17.98
N ALA A 431 -12.68 -14.93 -17.98
CA ALA A 431 -12.20 -14.29 -19.20
C ALA A 431 -11.80 -15.34 -20.26
N ARG A 432 -11.13 -16.42 -19.85
CA ARG A 432 -10.73 -17.50 -20.74
C ARG A 432 -11.91 -18.32 -21.23
N LEU A 433 -12.85 -18.67 -20.36
CA LEU A 433 -14.07 -19.38 -20.74
C LEU A 433 -14.87 -18.58 -21.78
N ARG A 434 -15.00 -17.26 -21.61
CA ARG A 434 -15.66 -16.39 -22.58
C ARG A 434 -14.99 -16.46 -23.96
N GLN A 435 -13.66 -16.48 -24.01
CA GLN A 435 -12.92 -16.64 -25.26
C GLN A 435 -13.13 -18.02 -25.89
N ASP A 436 -13.11 -19.08 -25.08
CA ASP A 436 -13.19 -20.46 -25.58
C ASP A 436 -14.62 -20.87 -25.98
N VAL A 437 -15.67 -20.29 -25.37
CA VAL A 437 -17.09 -20.57 -25.69
C VAL A 437 -17.66 -19.61 -26.74
N GLY A 438 -17.29 -18.33 -26.70
CA GLY A 438 -17.71 -17.33 -27.71
C GLY A 438 -19.18 -16.83 -27.62
N GLU A 439 -19.98 -17.37 -26.70
CA GLU A 439 -21.39 -17.03 -26.50
C GLU A 439 -21.66 -16.52 -25.07
N PRO A 440 -22.67 -15.65 -24.87
CA PRO A 440 -23.08 -15.25 -23.53
C PRO A 440 -23.52 -16.46 -22.71
N LEU A 441 -23.06 -16.55 -21.47
CA LEU A 441 -23.38 -17.67 -20.59
C LEU A 441 -23.59 -17.21 -19.14
N GLU A 442 -24.50 -17.87 -18.44
CA GLU A 442 -24.65 -17.70 -17.00
C GLU A 442 -23.68 -18.66 -16.28
N VAL A 443 -22.81 -18.10 -15.44
CA VAL A 443 -21.91 -18.89 -14.59
C VAL A 443 -22.49 -18.98 -13.20
N VAL A 444 -22.58 -20.20 -12.68
CA VAL A 444 -23.05 -20.47 -11.32
C VAL A 444 -21.96 -21.17 -10.51
N GLY A 445 -21.69 -20.67 -9.31
CA GLY A 445 -20.83 -21.34 -8.32
C GLY A 445 -21.58 -21.67 -7.05
N TYR A 446 -21.32 -22.84 -6.48
CA TYR A 446 -21.91 -23.28 -5.22
C TYR A 446 -20.84 -23.30 -4.14
N VAL A 447 -21.05 -22.51 -3.09
CA VAL A 447 -20.06 -22.30 -2.03
C VAL A 447 -20.71 -22.59 -0.69
N LYS A 448 -20.06 -23.37 0.19
CA LYS A 448 -20.57 -23.56 1.57
C LYS A 448 -20.65 -22.22 2.30
N ALA A 449 -21.68 -22.03 3.13
CA ALA A 449 -21.87 -20.79 3.89
C ALA A 449 -20.66 -20.45 4.78
N GLU A 450 -20.02 -21.47 5.36
CA GLU A 450 -18.82 -21.36 6.20
C GLU A 450 -17.51 -21.04 5.44
N ASN A 451 -17.50 -21.18 4.11
CA ASN A 451 -16.31 -20.91 3.29
C ASN A 451 -16.17 -19.39 3.03
N ALA A 452 -15.81 -18.65 4.09
CA ALA A 452 -15.73 -17.20 4.05
C ALA A 452 -14.77 -16.66 2.96
N ALA A 453 -13.69 -17.39 2.66
CA ALA A 453 -12.73 -17.00 1.62
C ALA A 453 -13.36 -17.03 0.22
N SER A 454 -14.05 -18.11 -0.12
CA SER A 454 -14.71 -18.24 -1.43
C SER A 454 -15.90 -17.29 -1.54
N ASN A 455 -16.72 -17.16 -0.49
CA ASN A 455 -17.83 -16.21 -0.46
C ASN A 455 -17.37 -14.76 -0.70
N ARG A 456 -16.22 -14.36 -0.14
CA ARG A 456 -15.61 -13.05 -0.44
C ARG A 456 -15.12 -12.94 -1.88
N ALA A 457 -14.51 -13.99 -2.43
CA ALA A 457 -14.00 -13.99 -3.80
C ALA A 457 -15.12 -13.80 -4.83
N PHE A 458 -16.22 -14.54 -4.69
CA PHE A 458 -17.40 -14.41 -5.56
C PHE A 458 -18.03 -13.01 -5.50
N ARG A 459 -18.30 -12.50 -4.29
CA ARG A 459 -18.87 -11.15 -4.12
C ARG A 459 -17.96 -10.07 -4.70
N LYS A 460 -16.65 -10.18 -4.48
CA LYS A 460 -15.66 -9.24 -5.03
C LYS A 460 -15.68 -9.19 -6.55
N LEU A 461 -15.98 -10.31 -7.21
CA LEU A 461 -16.06 -10.42 -8.67
C LEU A 461 -17.48 -10.14 -9.21
N GLY A 462 -18.35 -9.54 -8.41
CA GLY A 462 -19.68 -9.13 -8.84
C GLY A 462 -20.71 -10.26 -8.95
N PHE A 463 -20.41 -11.46 -8.42
CA PHE A 463 -21.42 -12.50 -8.38
C PHE A 463 -22.51 -12.18 -7.37
N GLU A 464 -23.76 -12.37 -7.78
CA GLU A 464 -24.95 -12.15 -6.95
C GLU A 464 -25.40 -13.47 -6.30
N PRO A 465 -25.86 -13.45 -5.04
CA PRO A 465 -26.52 -14.60 -4.44
C PRO A 465 -27.81 -14.98 -5.20
N LEU A 466 -28.04 -16.27 -5.40
CA LEU A 466 -29.27 -16.84 -5.96
C LEU A 466 -30.11 -17.47 -4.82
N PRO A 467 -31.21 -16.83 -4.37
CA PRO A 467 -32.09 -17.40 -3.35
C PRO A 467 -32.74 -18.69 -3.83
N GLY A 468 -32.80 -19.73 -2.98
CA GLY A 468 -33.55 -20.96 -3.24
C GLY A 468 -32.93 -21.98 -4.21
N ALA A 469 -31.79 -21.67 -4.85
CA ALA A 469 -31.14 -22.54 -5.83
C ALA A 469 -29.99 -23.42 -5.26
N ALA A 470 -29.73 -23.36 -3.95
CA ALA A 470 -28.56 -23.97 -3.35
C ALA A 470 -28.90 -25.25 -2.54
N PRO A 471 -28.02 -26.27 -2.51
CA PRO A 471 -28.11 -27.36 -1.55
C PRO A 471 -28.19 -26.84 -0.10
N ARG A 472 -28.76 -27.63 0.83
CA ARG A 472 -28.75 -27.27 2.28
C ARG A 472 -27.33 -26.89 2.70
N GLN A 473 -27.16 -25.73 3.32
CA GLN A 473 -25.87 -25.14 3.79
C GLN A 473 -24.95 -24.52 2.71
N ALA A 474 -25.43 -24.32 1.49
CA ALA A 474 -24.70 -23.65 0.42
C ALA A 474 -25.29 -22.27 0.06
N VAL A 475 -24.45 -21.41 -0.51
CA VAL A 475 -24.83 -20.20 -1.22
C VAL A 475 -24.55 -20.44 -2.70
N ALA A 476 -25.59 -20.28 -3.53
CA ALA A 476 -25.43 -20.25 -4.97
C ALA A 476 -25.13 -18.81 -5.40
N TYR A 477 -24.13 -18.64 -6.25
CA TYR A 477 -23.71 -17.36 -6.80
C TYR A 477 -23.87 -17.38 -8.31
N ARG A 478 -24.42 -16.33 -8.91
CA ARG A 478 -24.50 -16.18 -10.37
C ARG A 478 -23.76 -14.96 -10.87
N LEU A 479 -23.25 -15.07 -12.09
CA LEU A 479 -22.76 -13.95 -12.87
C LEU A 479 -23.16 -14.16 -14.34
N ALA A 480 -23.76 -13.13 -14.94
CA ALA A 480 -24.01 -13.11 -16.37
C ALA A 480 -22.72 -12.67 -17.08
N VAL A 481 -22.10 -13.59 -17.83
CA VAL A 481 -20.91 -13.28 -18.63
C VAL A 481 -21.40 -12.78 -19.98
N ARG A 482 -21.41 -11.45 -20.14
CA ARG A 482 -21.80 -10.78 -21.39
C ARG A 482 -20.62 -10.72 -22.37
N ARG A 483 -20.96 -10.51 -23.64
CA ARG A 483 -20.04 -10.51 -24.78
C ARG A 483 -18.98 -9.44 -24.76
#